data_AF-A0A3R8S9U2-F1
#
_entry.id   AF-A0A3R8S9U2-F1
#
_cell.length_a   1.000
_cell.length_b   1.000
_cell.length_c   1.000
_cell.angle_alpha   90.00
_cell.angle_beta   90.00
_cell.angle_gamma   90.00
#
_symmetry.space_group_name_H-M   'P 1'
#
loop_
_entity.id
_entity.type
_entity.pdbx_description
1 polymer ?
#
loop_
_entity_poly.entity_id
_entity_poly.type
_entity_poly.pdbx_seq_one_letter_code
_entity_poly.pdbx_strand_id
1 'polypeptide(L)'
;MESLFLPLIMVAMVGFMFYSQRKQQKQRQDALSQIKKGDEIVTIGGLFGIVDEIDDKKVVLDVDGVYLTFERGAIRNRVTSATTTTVAAEEPALETVEPVQESVIEE
;
A
#
# COMPACT_ATOMS: atom_id res chain seq x y z
N MET A 1 20.35 35.32 -22.89
CA MET A 1 19.29 34.30 -23.09
C MET A 1 19.61 32.97 -22.38
N GLU A 2 20.67 32.88 -21.57
CA GLU A 2 21.09 31.62 -20.92
C GLU A 2 20.44 31.40 -19.54
N SER A 3 19.91 32.45 -18.90
CA SER A 3 19.27 32.40 -17.58
C SER A 3 17.83 31.89 -17.58
N LEU A 4 17.22 31.62 -18.74
CA LEU A 4 15.85 31.09 -18.84
C LEU A 4 15.77 29.56 -18.74
N PHE A 5 16.90 28.85 -18.94
CA PHE A 5 16.95 27.39 -18.85
C PHE A 5 16.81 26.88 -17.41
N LEU A 6 17.38 27.60 -16.44
CA LEU A 6 17.31 27.26 -15.01
C LEU A 6 15.87 27.26 -14.46
N PRO A 7 15.03 28.31 -14.66
CA PRO A 7 13.63 28.27 -14.21
C PRO A 7 12.79 27.27 -15.00
N LEU A 8 13.09 27.02 -16.28
CA LEU A 8 12.35 26.06 -17.10
C LEU A 8 12.52 24.62 -16.60
N ILE A 9 13.75 24.23 -16.25
CA ILE A 9 14.05 22.91 -15.65
C ILE A 9 13.40 22.77 -14.27
N MET A 10 13.43 23.83 -13.46
CA MET A 10 12.80 23.82 -12.13
C MET A 10 11.28 23.59 -12.23
N VAL A 11 10.61 24.27 -13.17
CA VAL A 11 9.16 24.10 -13.41
C VAL A 11 8.85 22.70 -13.93
N ALA A 12 9.68 22.14 -14.81
CA ALA A 12 9.50 20.77 -15.32
C ALA A 12 9.62 19.72 -14.21
N MET A 13 10.60 19.86 -13.31
CA MET A 13 10.82 18.94 -12.19
C MET A 13 9.68 19.02 -11.15
N VAL A 14 9.22 20.24 -10.81
CA VAL A 14 8.08 20.44 -9.90
C VAL A 14 6.77 19.95 -10.53
N GLY A 15 6.57 20.19 -11.83
CA GLY A 15 5.39 19.75 -12.57
C GLY A 15 5.25 18.22 -12.61
N PHE A 16 6.35 17.49 -12.84
CA PHE A 16 6.36 16.03 -12.83
C PHE A 16 6.06 15.47 -11.43
N MET A 17 6.64 16.05 -10.37
CA MET A 17 6.37 15.62 -9.00
C MET A 17 4.92 15.87 -8.60
N PHE A 18 4.34 17.01 -8.99
CA PHE A 18 2.94 17.33 -8.70
C PHE A 18 1.95 16.43 -9.43
N TYR A 19 2.27 16.06 -10.69
CA TYR A 19 1.48 15.10 -11.44
C TYR A 19 1.50 13.70 -10.80
N SER A 20 2.68 13.25 -10.36
CA SER A 20 2.83 11.96 -9.67
C SER A 20 2.13 11.94 -8.31
N GLN A 21 2.25 13.01 -7.50
CA GLN A 21 1.58 13.09 -6.20
C GLN A 21 0.06 13.05 -6.31
N ARG A 22 -0.53 13.74 -7.29
CA ARG A 22 -1.99 13.72 -7.51
C ARG A 22 -2.51 12.31 -7.75
N LYS A 23 -1.74 11.48 -8.48
CA LYS A 23 -2.10 10.07 -8.73
C LYS A 23 -2.07 9.24 -7.45
N GLN A 24 -1.04 9.41 -6.62
CA GLN A 24 -0.91 8.68 -5.35
C GLN A 24 -1.96 9.10 -4.30
N GLN A 25 -2.27 10.40 -4.20
CA GLN A 25 -3.32 10.90 -3.31
C GLN A 25 -4.70 10.42 -3.75
N LYS A 26 -4.97 10.37 -5.05
CA LYS A 26 -6.23 9.86 -5.58
C LYS A 26 -6.38 8.36 -5.30
N GLN A 27 -5.34 7.57 -5.55
CA GLN A 27 -5.32 6.15 -5.21
C GLN A 27 -5.55 5.88 -3.72
N ARG A 28 -4.96 6.68 -2.83
CA ARG A 28 -5.20 6.57 -1.38
C ARG A 28 -6.64 6.92 -1.01
N GLN A 29 -7.21 7.96 -1.60
CA GLN A 29 -8.61 8.32 -1.36
C GLN A 29 -9.59 7.27 -1.89
N ASP A 30 -9.28 6.68 -3.06
CA ASP A 30 -10.08 5.61 -3.67
C ASP A 30 -10.00 4.30 -2.85
N ALA A 31 -8.86 3.99 -2.24
CA ALA A 31 -8.76 2.83 -1.34
C ALA A 31 -9.61 3.02 -0.07
N LEU A 32 -9.66 4.24 0.46
CA LEU A 32 -10.48 4.58 1.63
C LEU A 32 -11.98 4.67 1.32
N SER A 33 -12.37 4.93 0.06
CA SER A 33 -13.79 5.00 -0.34
C SER A 33 -14.43 3.63 -0.53
N GLN A 34 -13.63 2.57 -0.63
CA GLN A 34 -14.12 1.20 -0.77
C GLN A 34 -14.45 0.52 0.56
N ILE A 35 -14.21 1.19 1.70
CA ILE A 35 -14.53 0.68 3.02
C ILE A 35 -16.04 0.78 3.24
N LYS A 36 -16.67 -0.34 3.62
CA LYS A 36 -18.10 -0.45 3.91
C LYS A 36 -18.32 -0.88 5.36
N LYS A 37 -19.52 -0.61 5.87
CA LYS A 37 -19.97 -1.14 7.17
C LYS A 37 -19.95 -2.67 7.12
N GLY A 38 -19.42 -3.31 8.17
CA GLY A 38 -19.24 -4.75 8.28
C GLY A 38 -17.89 -5.28 7.76
N ASP A 39 -17.01 -4.41 7.27
CA ASP A 39 -15.70 -4.85 6.79
C ASP A 39 -14.71 -5.05 7.94
N GLU A 40 -13.98 -6.16 7.90
CA GLU A 40 -12.82 -6.37 8.74
C GLU A 40 -11.63 -5.56 8.18
N ILE A 41 -11.06 -4.71 9.03
CA ILE A 41 -9.98 -3.81 8.65
C ILE A 41 -8.85 -3.89 9.66
N VAL A 42 -7.67 -3.55 9.18
CA VAL A 42 -6.50 -3.30 10.03
C VAL A 42 -6.16 -1.81 10.00
N THR A 43 -6.02 -1.23 11.18
CA THR A 43 -5.59 0.16 11.35
C THR A 43 -4.08 0.29 11.13
N ILE A 44 -3.57 1.51 11.02
CA ILE A 44 -2.12 1.77 10.87
C ILE A 44 -1.31 1.19 12.05
N GLY A 45 -1.89 1.19 13.26
CA GLY A 45 -1.28 0.63 14.48
C GLY A 45 -1.32 -0.90 14.56
N GLY A 46 -1.85 -1.60 13.55
CA GLY A 46 -1.96 -3.06 13.55
C GLY A 46 -3.15 -3.58 14.36
N LEU A 47 -4.06 -2.71 14.80
CA LEU A 47 -5.30 -3.13 15.46
C LEU A 47 -6.28 -3.64 14.41
N PHE A 48 -6.85 -4.81 14.67
CA PHE A 48 -7.90 -5.45 13.89
C PHE A 48 -9.26 -5.13 14.49
N GLY A 49 -10.24 -4.90 13.63
CA GLY A 49 -11.61 -4.63 14.05
C GLY A 49 -12.58 -4.64 12.88
N ILE A 50 -13.86 -4.55 13.20
CA ILE A 50 -14.95 -4.53 12.23
C ILE A 50 -15.53 -3.12 12.17
N VAL A 51 -15.79 -2.62 10.97
CA VAL A 51 -16.40 -1.30 10.80
C VAL A 51 -17.88 -1.35 11.17
N ASP A 52 -18.28 -0.64 12.22
CA ASP A 52 -19.68 -0.53 12.64
C ASP A 52 -20.36 0.64 11.92
N GLU A 53 -19.73 1.81 11.93
CA GLU A 53 -20.26 3.03 11.32
C GLU A 53 -19.17 3.84 10.60
N ILE A 54 -19.55 4.45 9.47
CA ILE A 54 -18.68 5.28 8.63
C ILE A 54 -19.34 6.64 8.47
N ASP A 55 -18.61 7.68 8.86
CA ASP A 55 -18.85 9.09 8.55
C ASP A 55 -17.77 9.61 7.59
N ASP A 56 -17.95 10.83 7.07
CA ASP A 56 -17.01 11.45 6.13
C ASP A 56 -15.59 11.61 6.71
N LYS A 57 -15.48 11.88 8.00
CA LYS A 57 -14.20 12.15 8.69
C LYS A 57 -13.83 11.10 9.74
N LYS A 58 -14.81 10.37 10.25
CA LYS A 58 -14.67 9.46 11.38
C LYS A 58 -15.22 8.08 11.03
N VAL A 59 -14.68 7.05 11.66
CA VAL A 59 -15.14 5.68 11.52
C VAL A 59 -15.21 5.08 12.91
N VAL A 60 -16.32 4.41 13.22
CA VAL A 60 -16.49 3.65 14.46
C VAL A 60 -16.13 2.20 14.17
N LEU A 61 -15.20 1.69 14.95
CA LEU A 61 -14.67 0.34 14.86
C LEU A 61 -15.09 -0.43 16.11
N ASP A 62 -15.65 -1.61 15.89
CA ASP A 62 -15.89 -2.60 16.93
C ASP A 62 -14.65 -3.48 17.07
N VAL A 63 -14.09 -3.48 18.28
CA VAL A 63 -12.94 -4.26 18.68
C VAL A 63 -13.36 -5.08 19.89
N ASP A 64 -13.79 -6.31 19.65
CA ASP A 64 -14.20 -7.26 20.69
C ASP A 64 -15.29 -6.70 21.64
N GLY A 65 -16.29 -6.01 21.07
CA GLY A 65 -17.40 -5.40 21.80
C GLY A 65 -17.11 -3.99 22.33
N VAL A 66 -15.93 -3.43 22.06
CA VAL A 66 -15.58 -2.05 22.38
C VAL A 66 -15.65 -1.18 21.12
N TYR A 67 -16.52 -0.19 21.15
CA TYR A 67 -16.67 0.77 20.06
C TYR A 67 -15.70 1.94 20.22
N LEU A 68 -14.80 2.09 19.26
CA LEU A 68 -13.77 3.11 19.24
C LEU A 68 -13.88 3.96 17.99
N THR A 69 -13.84 5.28 18.17
CA THR A 69 -13.89 6.23 17.05
C THR A 69 -12.48 6.57 16.58
N PHE A 70 -12.21 6.33 15.31
CA PHE A 70 -10.96 6.66 14.65
C PHE A 70 -11.21 7.66 13.51
N GLU A 71 -10.15 8.33 13.08
CA GLU A 71 -10.18 9.08 11.84
C GLU A 71 -10.17 8.13 10.65
N ARG A 72 -10.89 8.50 9.57
CA ARG A 72 -10.95 7.68 8.35
C ARG A 72 -9.56 7.42 7.74
N GLY A 73 -8.62 8.34 7.90
CA GLY A 73 -7.23 8.19 7.45
C GLY A 73 -6.40 7.17 8.25
N ALA A 74 -6.90 6.70 9.41
CA ALA A 74 -6.21 5.73 10.26
C ALA A 74 -6.40 4.27 9.81
N ILE A 75 -7.21 4.04 8.78
CA ILE A 75 -7.48 2.71 8.23
C ILE A 75 -6.46 2.40 7.14
N ARG A 76 -5.74 1.29 7.29
CA ARG A 76 -4.66 0.91 6.38
C ARG A 76 -5.18 0.08 5.22
N ASN A 77 -5.72 -1.10 5.51
CA ASN A 77 -6.18 -2.07 4.52
C ASN A 77 -7.40 -2.83 5.05
N ARG A 78 -8.23 -3.35 4.13
CA ARG A 78 -9.29 -4.33 4.43
C ARG A 78 -8.69 -5.73 4.46
N VAL A 79 -8.99 -6.51 5.51
CA VAL A 79 -8.48 -7.88 5.70
C VAL A 79 -9.11 -8.83 4.68
N THR A 80 -10.39 -8.62 4.34
CA THR A 80 -11.12 -9.40 3.33
C THR A 80 -10.65 -9.17 1.88
N SER A 81 -9.75 -8.22 1.61
CA SER A 81 -9.29 -7.91 0.25
C SER A 81 -7.91 -8.49 -0.10
N ALA A 82 -7.51 -9.56 0.57
CA ALA A 82 -6.25 -10.27 0.29
C ALA A 82 -6.48 -11.78 0.08
N THR A 83 -7.12 -12.13 -1.02
CA THR A 83 -6.73 -13.36 -1.74
C THR A 83 -6.68 -13.01 -3.22
N THR A 84 -5.50 -13.21 -3.81
CA THR A 84 -5.10 -12.90 -5.19
C THR A 84 -4.66 -11.45 -5.43
N THR A 85 -3.47 -11.11 -4.95
CA THR A 85 -2.34 -10.64 -5.78
C THR A 85 -1.13 -10.52 -4.85
N THR A 86 -0.56 -11.68 -4.49
CA THR A 86 0.85 -11.79 -4.09
C THR A 86 1.55 -12.39 -5.29
N VAL A 87 2.46 -11.61 -5.88
CA VAL A 87 3.73 -12.05 -6.45
C VAL A 87 3.77 -13.50 -6.99
N ALA A 88 3.41 -13.66 -8.26
CA ALA A 88 4.23 -14.48 -9.17
C ALA A 88 5.16 -13.45 -9.83
N ALA A 89 6.43 -13.33 -9.45
CA ALA A 89 7.46 -14.33 -9.74
C ALA A 89 7.35 -14.80 -11.19
N GLU A 90 7.56 -13.86 -12.10
CA GLU A 90 8.03 -14.18 -13.45
C GLU A 90 9.52 -14.54 -13.33
N GLU A 91 9.77 -15.78 -12.93
CA GLU A 91 10.84 -16.58 -13.52
C GLU A 91 10.15 -17.82 -14.08
N PRO A 92 10.13 -17.94 -15.41
CA PRO A 92 10.90 -19.02 -15.98
C PRO A 92 11.50 -18.64 -17.34
N ALA A 93 12.82 -18.50 -17.41
CA ALA A 93 13.57 -18.81 -18.61
C ALA A 93 15.06 -18.97 -18.30
N LEU A 94 15.53 -20.20 -18.53
CA LEU A 94 16.90 -20.63 -18.83
C LEU A 94 17.70 -21.27 -17.68
N GLU A 95 17.62 -22.61 -17.66
CA GLU A 95 18.77 -23.53 -17.62
C GLU A 95 20.13 -22.85 -17.52
N THR A 96 20.89 -23.18 -16.47
CA THR A 96 22.14 -23.98 -16.56
C THR A 96 22.92 -23.77 -15.26
N VAL A 97 22.67 -24.57 -14.21
CA VAL A 97 23.72 -24.89 -13.23
C VAL A 97 23.42 -26.27 -12.60
N GLU A 98 23.95 -27.31 -13.23
CA GLU A 98 24.52 -28.46 -12.50
C GLU A 98 26.05 -28.39 -12.71
N PRO A 99 26.92 -28.89 -11.80
CA PRO A 99 26.62 -29.75 -10.66
C PRO A 99 27.24 -29.32 -9.31
N VAL A 100 26.56 -29.78 -8.26
CA VAL A 100 27.09 -30.41 -7.02
C VAL A 100 28.61 -30.36 -6.81
N GLN A 101 29.04 -29.70 -5.74
CA GLN A 101 30.24 -30.05 -4.98
C GLN A 101 30.06 -29.62 -3.52
N GLU A 102 29.43 -30.50 -2.74
CA GLU A 102 29.71 -30.59 -1.31
C GLU A 102 30.12 -32.04 -1.05
N SER A 103 31.43 -32.27 -1.01
CA SER A 103 32.02 -33.47 -0.42
C SER A 103 32.72 -33.06 0.87
N VAL A 104 32.20 -33.66 1.93
CA VAL A 104 32.58 -33.68 3.34
C VAL A 104 34.01 -34.23 3.52
N ILE A 105 34.83 -33.50 4.29
CA ILE A 105 35.75 -33.87 5.41
C ILE A 105 36.62 -35.15 5.29
N GLU A 106 37.93 -35.00 5.61
CA GLU A 106 38.98 -35.97 6.09
C GLU A 106 39.07 -37.36 5.42
N GLU A 107 40.21 -37.83 4.95
CA GLU A 107 41.52 -38.05 5.61
C GLU A 107 42.63 -38.16 4.54
#